data_AF-A0A2A2SJU2-F1
#
_entry.id   AF-A0A2A2SJU2-F1
#
_cell.length_a   1.000
_cell.length_b   1.000
_cell.length_c   1.000
_cell.angle_alpha   90.00
_cell.angle_beta   90.00
_cell.angle_gamma   90.00
#
_symmetry.space_group_name_H-M   'P 1'
#
loop_
_entity.id
_entity.type
_entity.pdbx_description
1 polymer ?
#
loop_
_entity_poly.entity_id
_entity_poly.type
_entity_poly.pdbx_seq_one_letter_code
_entity_poly.pdbx_strand_id
1 'polypeptide(L)'
;MEVLTSVLVTPERGVEGDCRGIIKPGGKGKRQVSLMERADWDAVMAELGRQVPWWERRANLLVDGLDLPQTPGQLIRVGPVLLTVTAECDPCIRMEAVAAGLEAALTPDWRGGALARVLEGGTITVGDRITIEEP
;
A
#
# COMPACT_ATOMS: atom_id res chain seq x y z
N MET A 1 -8.54 8.15 9.42
CA MET A 1 -7.40 7.23 9.27
C MET A 1 -6.73 7.18 10.64
N GLU A 2 -6.24 6.02 11.04
CA GLU A 2 -5.46 5.85 12.27
C GLU A 2 -4.15 5.15 11.91
N VAL A 3 -3.09 5.46 12.65
CA VAL A 3 -1.80 4.79 12.51
C VAL A 3 -1.74 3.71 13.59
N LEU A 4 -1.57 2.46 13.16
CA LEU A 4 -1.49 1.30 14.04
C LEU A 4 -0.05 0.81 14.10
N THR A 5 0.39 0.38 15.29
CA THR A 5 1.69 -0.27 15.46
C THR A 5 1.64 -1.77 15.18
N SER A 6 0.45 -2.38 15.26
CA SER A 6 0.22 -3.79 14.95
C SER A 6 -1.22 -3.99 14.45
N VAL A 7 -1.42 -4.88 13.48
CA VAL A 7 -2.74 -5.16 12.91
C VAL A 7 -2.82 -6.57 12.33
N LEU A 8 -4.00 -7.19 12.43
CA LEU A 8 -4.31 -8.46 11.79
C LEU A 8 -4.60 -8.24 10.30
N VAL A 9 -3.99 -9.07 9.45
CA VAL A 9 -4.24 -9.11 8.01
C VAL A 9 -4.71 -10.51 7.62
N THR A 10 -5.80 -10.61 6.87
CA THR A 10 -6.45 -11.90 6.55
C THR A 10 -6.74 -12.04 5.05
N PRO A 11 -6.73 -13.28 4.50
CA PRO A 11 -7.18 -13.57 3.13
C PRO A 11 -8.63 -13.14 2.86
N GLU A 12 -9.48 -13.11 3.87
CA GLU A 12 -10.91 -12.82 3.72
C GLU A 12 -11.20 -11.32 3.71
N ARG A 13 -10.47 -10.55 4.52
CA ARG A 13 -10.82 -9.14 4.82
C ARG A 13 -9.72 -8.13 4.50
N GLY A 14 -8.51 -8.59 4.16
CA GLY A 14 -7.35 -7.71 4.06
C GLY A 14 -6.93 -7.20 5.44
N VAL A 15 -6.60 -5.92 5.53
CA VAL A 15 -6.26 -5.27 6.82
C VAL A 15 -7.52 -5.13 7.68
N GLU A 16 -7.49 -5.66 8.91
CA GLU A 16 -8.61 -5.55 9.83
C GLU A 16 -8.97 -4.07 10.10
N GLY A 17 -10.27 -3.75 10.04
CA GLY A 17 -10.76 -2.37 10.14
C GLY A 17 -10.78 -1.58 8.81
N ASP A 18 -10.10 -2.05 7.75
CA ASP A 18 -10.19 -1.41 6.43
C ASP A 18 -11.35 -1.94 5.60
N CYS A 19 -12.34 -1.08 5.35
CA CYS A 19 -13.50 -1.44 4.54
C CYS A 19 -13.18 -1.68 3.06
N ARG A 20 -12.02 -1.24 2.57
CA ARG A 20 -11.59 -1.48 1.18
C ARG A 20 -11.11 -2.89 0.94
N GLY A 21 -10.56 -3.53 1.97
CA GLY A 21 -9.99 -4.86 1.84
C GLY A 21 -11.04 -5.97 1.73
N ILE A 22 -12.30 -5.65 2.03
CA ILE A 22 -13.42 -6.58 1.97
C ILE A 22 -13.73 -6.94 0.52
N ILE A 23 -13.63 -8.23 0.21
CA ILE A 23 -14.03 -8.77 -1.10
C ILE A 23 -15.56 -8.74 -1.18
N LYS A 24 -16.10 -7.86 -2.03
CA LYS A 24 -17.54 -7.82 -2.33
C LYS A 24 -17.97 -9.08 -3.10
N PRO A 25 -19.25 -9.49 -3.04
CA PRO A 25 -19.77 -10.59 -3.87
C PRO A 25 -19.41 -10.40 -5.36
N GLY A 26 -18.75 -11.40 -5.96
CA GLY A 26 -18.25 -11.33 -7.34
C GLY A 26 -16.95 -10.53 -7.55
N GLY A 27 -16.38 -9.98 -6.48
CA GLY A 27 -15.11 -9.25 -6.51
C GLY A 27 -13.89 -10.17 -6.61
N LYS A 28 -12.81 -9.65 -7.19
CA LYS A 28 -11.54 -10.40 -7.39
C LYS A 28 -10.49 -10.16 -6.29
N GLY A 29 -10.82 -9.38 -5.25
CA GLY A 29 -9.90 -9.09 -4.15
C GLY A 29 -8.61 -8.37 -4.57
N LYS A 30 -8.66 -7.50 -5.60
CA LYS A 30 -7.48 -6.79 -6.13
C LYS A 30 -6.94 -5.65 -5.25
N ARG A 31 -7.57 -5.37 -4.10
CA ARG A 31 -7.22 -4.20 -3.27
C ARG A 31 -7.36 -4.52 -1.78
N GLN A 32 -6.91 -5.71 -1.38
CA GLN A 32 -6.98 -6.11 0.02
C GLN A 32 -6.02 -5.34 0.90
N VAL A 33 -4.84 -5.05 0.34
CA VAL A 33 -3.79 -4.26 0.99
C VAL A 33 -3.23 -3.29 -0.04
N SER A 34 -2.85 -2.09 0.40
CA SER A 34 -2.09 -1.11 -0.37
C SER A 34 -0.78 -0.80 0.32
N LEU A 35 0.31 -0.89 -0.43
CA LEU A 35 1.67 -0.60 0.03
C LEU A 35 2.17 0.64 -0.70
N MET A 36 2.95 1.48 -0.03
CA MET A 36 3.60 2.66 -0.62
C MET A 36 5.00 2.76 -0.06
N GLU A 37 5.97 3.12 -0.89
CA GLU A 37 7.35 3.28 -0.45
C GLU A 37 7.54 4.61 0.27
N ARG A 38 8.34 4.58 1.35
CA ARG A 38 8.78 5.78 2.04
C ARG A 38 9.60 6.67 1.11
N ALA A 39 10.50 6.08 0.32
CA ALA A 39 11.36 6.82 -0.60
C ALA A 39 10.53 7.62 -1.62
N ASP A 40 9.51 7.00 -2.21
CA ASP A 40 8.59 7.68 -3.13
C ASP A 40 7.81 8.80 -2.46
N TRP A 41 7.27 8.53 -1.27
CA TRP A 41 6.52 9.55 -0.53
C TRP A 41 7.41 10.76 -0.22
N ASP A 42 8.63 10.53 0.27
CA ASP A 42 9.58 11.58 0.61
C ASP A 42 9.98 12.40 -0.64
N ALA A 43 10.19 11.73 -1.78
CA ALA A 43 10.46 12.38 -3.06
C ALA A 43 9.28 13.25 -3.52
N VAL A 44 8.04 12.75 -3.39
CA VAL A 44 6.81 13.51 -3.70
C VAL A 44 6.66 14.73 -2.78
N MET A 45 6.93 14.59 -1.49
CA MET A 45 6.91 15.74 -0.57
C MET A 45 7.96 16.79 -0.93
N ALA A 46 9.14 16.36 -1.37
CA ALA A 46 10.19 17.26 -1.85
C ALA A 46 9.77 17.99 -3.14
N GLU A 47 9.17 17.28 -4.10
CA GLU A 47 8.65 17.84 -5.36
C GLU A 47 7.56 18.88 -5.11
N LEU A 48 6.65 18.61 -4.17
CA LEU A 48 5.58 19.54 -3.81
C LEU A 48 6.04 20.72 -2.95
N GLY A 49 7.26 20.68 -2.41
CA GLY A 49 7.78 21.69 -1.49
C GLY A 49 6.99 21.83 -0.19
N ARG A 50 6.27 20.76 0.22
CA ARG A 50 5.45 20.74 1.44
C ARG A 50 5.40 19.35 2.04
N GLN A 51 5.12 19.31 3.34
CA GLN A 51 4.95 18.06 4.08
C GLN A 51 3.47 17.75 4.25
N VAL A 52 3.10 16.52 3.93
CA VAL A 52 1.78 15.93 4.16
C VAL A 52 2.02 14.59 4.86
N PRO A 53 1.23 14.24 5.88
CA PRO A 53 1.33 12.92 6.48
C PRO A 53 0.98 11.83 5.47
N TRP A 54 1.79 10.78 5.39
CA TRP A 54 1.63 9.70 4.40
C TRP A 54 0.25 9.01 4.47
N TRP A 55 -0.38 8.93 5.63
CA TRP A 55 -1.70 8.31 5.78
C TRP A 55 -2.83 9.11 5.12
N GLU A 56 -2.63 10.38 4.78
CA GLU A 56 -3.56 11.17 3.96
C GLU A 56 -3.69 10.62 2.54
N ARG A 57 -2.65 9.91 2.07
CA ARG A 57 -2.71 9.12 0.84
C ARG A 57 -3.66 7.94 0.96
N ARG A 58 -3.92 7.46 2.19
CA ARG A 58 -4.78 6.32 2.53
C ARG A 58 -4.23 4.98 2.05
N ALA A 59 -2.91 4.85 2.06
CA ALA A 59 -2.23 3.56 1.96
C ALA A 59 -2.37 2.80 3.30
N ASN A 60 -2.27 1.46 3.28
CA ASN A 60 -2.27 0.66 4.50
C ASN A 60 -0.87 0.55 5.10
N LEU A 61 0.13 0.26 4.25
CA LEU A 61 1.51 0.04 4.66
C LEU A 61 2.42 1.07 4.02
N LEU A 62 3.21 1.76 4.85
CA LEU A 62 4.37 2.52 4.40
C LEU A 62 5.60 1.64 4.59
N VAL A 63 6.23 1.24 3.49
CA VAL A 63 7.39 0.33 3.50
C VAL A 63 8.68 1.12 3.34
N ASP A 64 9.77 0.60 3.90
CA ASP A 64 11.07 1.25 3.87
C ASP A 64 12.16 0.22 3.52
N GLY A 65 13.17 0.66 2.77
CA GLY A 65 14.29 -0.18 2.34
C GLY A 65 13.96 -1.28 1.32
N LEU A 66 12.84 -1.18 0.61
CA LEU A 66 12.45 -2.12 -0.45
C LEU A 66 11.78 -1.38 -1.62
N ASP A 67 12.25 -1.66 -2.83
CA ASP A 67 11.60 -1.30 -4.10
C ASP A 67 10.46 -2.29 -4.36
N LEU A 68 9.22 -1.80 -4.40
CA LEU A 68 8.02 -2.62 -4.54
C LEU A 68 7.92 -3.13 -5.98
N PRO A 69 7.73 -4.45 -6.18
CA PRO A 69 7.63 -4.98 -7.52
C PRO A 69 6.41 -4.42 -8.26
N GLN A 70 6.66 -3.72 -9.36
CA GLN A 70 5.63 -3.14 -10.23
C GLN A 70 5.08 -4.14 -11.25
N THR A 71 4.90 -5.40 -10.85
CA THR A 71 4.45 -6.48 -11.73
C THR A 71 3.42 -7.35 -11.04
N PRO A 72 2.17 -7.45 -11.55
CA PRO A 72 1.16 -8.34 -10.99
C PRO A 72 1.64 -9.79 -10.91
N GLY A 73 1.34 -10.46 -9.79
CA GLY A 73 1.75 -11.83 -9.50
C GLY A 73 3.00 -11.93 -8.63
N GLN A 74 3.84 -10.89 -8.56
CA GLN A 74 5.01 -10.86 -7.67
C GLN A 74 4.61 -10.99 -6.20
N LEU A 75 5.45 -11.68 -5.43
CA LEU A 75 5.18 -12.01 -4.04
C LEU A 75 5.97 -11.11 -3.09
N ILE A 76 5.30 -10.60 -2.05
CA ILE A 76 5.88 -9.75 -1.02
C ILE A 76 5.54 -10.35 0.34
N ARG A 77 6.56 -10.68 1.12
CA ARG A 77 6.44 -11.12 2.50
C ARG A 77 6.60 -9.92 3.43
N VAL A 78 5.65 -9.73 4.35
CA VAL A 78 5.71 -8.74 5.43
C VAL A 78 5.49 -9.48 6.76
N GLY A 79 6.55 -9.73 7.52
CA GLY A 79 6.47 -10.58 8.71
C GLY A 79 5.82 -11.94 8.36
N PRO A 80 4.72 -12.35 9.02
CA PRO A 80 4.02 -13.59 8.71
C PRO A 80 3.11 -13.52 7.47
N VAL A 81 2.86 -12.34 6.90
CA VAL A 81 1.86 -12.14 5.85
C VAL A 81 2.49 -12.27 4.47
N LEU A 82 1.91 -13.11 3.60
CA LEU A 82 2.25 -13.17 2.18
C LEU A 82 1.24 -12.40 1.35
N LEU A 83 1.74 -11.51 0.52
CA LEU A 83 0.96 -10.69 -0.41
C LEU A 83 1.36 -11.02 -1.85
N THR A 84 0.40 -10.97 -2.77
CA THR A 84 0.67 -10.94 -4.21
C THR A 84 0.24 -9.61 -4.81
N VAL A 85 1.13 -8.99 -5.58
CA VAL A 85 0.85 -7.74 -6.28
C VAL A 85 -0.24 -7.97 -7.32
N THR A 86 -1.15 -7.03 -7.45
CA THR A 86 -2.33 -7.16 -8.32
C THR A 86 -2.46 -6.03 -9.33
N ALA A 87 -2.06 -4.81 -8.98
CA ALA A 87 -2.09 -3.63 -9.84
C ALA A 87 -1.34 -2.45 -9.19
N GLU A 88 -1.09 -1.42 -9.99
CA GLU A 88 -0.78 -0.07 -9.50
C GLU A 88 -1.92 0.48 -8.64
N CYS A 89 -1.59 1.31 -7.66
CA CYS A 89 -2.58 2.07 -6.91
C CYS A 89 -2.70 3.49 -7.47
N ASP A 90 -3.43 3.62 -8.58
CA ASP A 90 -3.65 4.88 -9.29
C ASP A 90 -4.09 6.01 -8.34
N PRO A 91 -3.38 7.16 -8.32
CA PRO A 91 -3.87 8.35 -7.65
C PRO A 91 -5.16 8.84 -8.34
N CYS A 92 -5.97 9.60 -7.61
CA CYS A 92 -7.21 10.16 -8.16
C CYS A 92 -7.41 11.57 -7.63
N ILE A 93 -8.43 12.26 -8.15
CA ILE A 93 -8.83 13.63 -7.77
C ILE A 93 -8.92 13.90 -6.26
N ARG A 94 -9.07 12.84 -5.45
CA ARG A 94 -9.02 12.97 -4.00
C ARG A 94 -7.65 13.41 -3.48
N MET A 95 -6.57 13.04 -4.15
CA MET A 95 -5.21 13.45 -3.81
C MET A 95 -5.01 14.94 -4.06
N GLU A 96 -5.60 15.49 -5.11
CA GLU A 96 -5.60 16.93 -5.37
C GLU A 96 -6.27 17.72 -4.23
N ALA A 97 -7.34 17.16 -3.65
CA ALA A 97 -8.01 17.74 -2.48
C ALA A 97 -7.18 17.66 -1.18
N VAL A 98 -6.24 16.72 -1.08
CA VAL A 98 -5.30 16.60 0.05
C VAL A 98 -4.21 17.66 -0.05
N ALA A 99 -3.60 17.79 -1.23
CA ALA A 99 -2.66 18.84 -1.55
C ALA A 99 -2.65 19.08 -3.06
N ALA A 100 -2.65 20.36 -3.46
CA ALA A 100 -2.57 20.73 -4.85
C ALA A 100 -1.30 20.14 -5.50
N GLY A 101 -1.45 19.51 -6.67
CA GLY A 101 -0.39 18.82 -7.40
C GLY A 101 -0.07 17.40 -6.91
N LEU A 102 -0.67 16.92 -5.81
CA LEU A 102 -0.33 15.61 -5.25
C LEU A 102 -0.74 14.46 -6.16
N GLU A 103 -1.85 14.58 -6.89
CA GLU A 103 -2.25 13.56 -7.87
C GLU A 103 -1.18 13.40 -8.95
N ALA A 104 -0.73 14.52 -9.53
CA ALA A 104 0.29 14.53 -10.57
C ALA A 104 1.63 13.97 -10.06
N ALA A 105 2.06 14.35 -8.85
CA ALA A 105 3.34 13.90 -8.29
C ALA A 105 3.37 12.40 -7.94
N LEU A 106 2.22 11.81 -7.58
CA LEU A 106 2.07 10.38 -7.30
C LEU A 106 1.89 9.50 -8.56
N THR A 107 1.59 10.10 -9.71
CA THR A 107 1.26 9.38 -10.95
C THR A 107 2.45 8.63 -11.58
N PRO A 108 3.68 9.16 -11.58
CA PRO A 108 4.81 8.45 -12.20
C PRO A 108 5.19 7.20 -11.43
N ASP A 109 5.63 6.18 -12.15
CA ASP A 109 6.46 5.07 -11.62
C ASP A 109 5.91 4.40 -10.36
N TRP A 110 4.59 4.20 -10.30
CA TRP A 110 3.91 3.58 -9.16
C TRP A 110 4.24 4.24 -7.81
N ARG A 111 4.57 5.54 -7.77
CA ARG A 111 4.76 6.28 -6.50
C ARG A 111 3.48 6.35 -5.67
N GLY A 112 2.33 6.20 -6.34
CA GLY A 112 1.05 5.91 -5.70
C GLY A 112 1.04 4.58 -4.94
N GLY A 113 2.03 3.73 -5.08
CA GLY A 113 2.16 2.45 -4.41
C GLY A 113 1.47 1.29 -5.14
N ALA A 114 1.66 0.09 -4.60
CA ALA A 114 1.14 -1.16 -5.15
C ALA A 114 -0.13 -1.63 -4.42
N LEU A 115 -1.03 -2.26 -5.16
CA LEU A 115 -2.17 -2.99 -4.62
C LEU A 115 -1.89 -4.47 -4.56
N ALA A 116 -2.30 -5.11 -3.48
CA ALA A 116 -2.05 -6.52 -3.25
C ALA A 116 -3.28 -7.29 -2.74
N ARG A 117 -3.23 -8.61 -2.95
CA ARG A 117 -4.12 -9.60 -2.37
C ARG A 117 -3.35 -10.38 -1.30
N VAL A 118 -4.03 -10.74 -0.22
CA VAL A 118 -3.45 -11.54 0.86
C VAL A 118 -3.54 -13.02 0.47
N LEU A 119 -2.39 -13.70 0.46
CA LEU A 119 -2.30 -15.15 0.25
C LEU A 119 -2.21 -15.89 1.58
N GLU A 120 -1.41 -15.38 2.51
CA GLU A 120 -1.26 -15.94 3.86
C GLU A 120 -1.50 -14.82 4.88
N GLY A 121 -2.39 -15.07 5.84
CA GLY A 121 -2.74 -14.11 6.87
C GLY A 121 -1.85 -14.18 8.11
N GLY A 122 -1.86 -13.11 8.89
CA GLY A 122 -1.05 -13.00 10.10
C GLY A 122 -1.15 -11.61 10.72
N THR A 123 -0.61 -11.47 11.92
CA THR A 123 -0.47 -10.16 12.56
C THR A 123 0.88 -9.56 12.17
N ILE A 124 0.86 -8.37 11.59
CA ILE A 124 2.06 -7.59 11.29
C ILE A 124 2.25 -6.50 12.34
N THR A 125 3.51 -6.14 12.59
CA THR A 125 3.91 -5.09 13.52
C THR A 125 4.91 -4.16 12.84
N VAL A 126 4.88 -2.87 13.19
CA VAL A 126 5.89 -1.91 12.72
C VAL A 126 7.28 -2.42 13.06
N GLY A 127 8.15 -2.48 12.06
CA GLY A 127 9.50 -3.05 12.17
C GLY A 127 9.63 -4.49 11.68
N ASP A 128 8.52 -5.15 11.33
CA ASP A 128 8.58 -6.45 10.67
C ASP A 128 9.38 -6.38 9.36
N ARG A 129 10.15 -7.44 9.11
CA ARG A 129 10.93 -7.58 7.89
C ARG A 129 10.01 -7.66 6.68
N ILE A 130 10.42 -6.97 5.61
CA ILE A 130 9.80 -7.06 4.29
C ILE A 130 10.79 -7.63 3.27
N THR A 131 10.34 -8.55 2.43
CA THR A 131 11.15 -9.16 1.35
C THR A 131 10.30 -9.49 0.13
N ILE A 132 10.93 -9.51 -1.05
CA ILE A 132 10.33 -10.07 -2.27
C ILE A 132 10.61 -11.57 -2.29
N GLU A 133 9.59 -12.38 -2.57
CA GLU A 133 9.73 -13.83 -2.74
C GLU A 133 9.65 -14.21 -4.22
N GLU A 134 10.39 -15.26 -4.60
CA GLU A 134 10.24 -15.87 -5.92
C GLU A 134 8.89 -16.61 -5.98
N PRO A 135 8.15 -16.53 -7.11
CA PRO A 135 6.84 -17.18 -7.28
C PRO A 135 6.85 -18.70 -7.15
#